data_AF-A0A1B6EY45-F1
#
_entry.id   AF-A0A1B6EY45-F1
#
_cell.length_a   1.000
_cell.length_b   1.000
_cell.length_c   1.000
_cell.angle_alpha   90.00
_cell.angle_beta   90.00
_cell.angle_gamma   90.00
#
_symmetry.space_group_name_H-M   'P 1'
#
loop_
_entity.id
_entity.type
_entity.pdbx_description
1 polymer ?
#
loop_
_entity_poly.entity_id
_entity_poly.type
_entity_poly.pdbx_seq_one_letter_code
_entity_poly.pdbx_strand_id
1 'polypeptide(L)'
;RQLPNLRDVFRLYASMTHGVTMRDLCARYNLTQLHVDERKLVQFGVLEGLIRRVERFPVLVTESCQGPLHPHFSGVHSVDELCCVLGLKAQNLLDQVDRDPATVFIWK
;
A
#
# COMPACT_ATOMS: atom_id res chain seq x y z
N ARG A 1 -3.23 -31.50 -2.81
CA ARG A 1 -3.58 -30.08 -2.56
C ARG A 1 -4.88 -29.81 -3.31
N GLN A 2 -5.94 -29.43 -2.61
CA GLN A 2 -7.22 -29.10 -3.23
C GLN A 2 -7.15 -27.70 -3.84
N LEU A 3 -7.74 -27.51 -5.01
CA LEU A 3 -7.77 -26.22 -5.71
C LEU A 3 -8.84 -25.30 -5.08
N PRO A 4 -8.58 -23.99 -4.99
CA PRO A 4 -9.58 -23.03 -4.55
C PRO A 4 -10.72 -22.94 -5.56
N ASN A 5 -11.94 -22.71 -5.07
CA ASN A 5 -13.09 -22.51 -5.94
C ASN A 5 -13.02 -21.11 -6.59
N LEU A 6 -13.22 -21.07 -7.90
CA LEU A 6 -13.25 -19.83 -8.69
C LEU A 6 -14.20 -18.78 -8.09
N ARG A 7 -15.38 -19.21 -7.63
CA ARG A 7 -16.37 -18.31 -7.00
C ARG A 7 -15.80 -17.57 -5.80
N ASP A 8 -15.04 -18.27 -4.97
CA ASP A 8 -14.51 -17.71 -3.74
C ASP A 8 -13.32 -16.79 -4.01
N VAL A 9 -12.51 -17.09 -5.04
CA VAL A 9 -11.46 -16.20 -5.54
C VAL A 9 -12.04 -14.88 -6.04
N PHE A 10 -13.09 -14.92 -6.87
CA PHE A 10 -13.75 -13.69 -7.32
C PHE A 10 -14.43 -12.93 -6.19
N ARG A 11 -15.03 -13.63 -5.22
CA ARG A 11 -15.58 -12.99 -4.01
C ARG A 11 -14.48 -12.27 -3.22
N LEU A 12 -13.30 -12.88 -3.08
CA LEU A 12 -12.16 -12.26 -2.42
C LEU A 12 -11.76 -10.97 -3.13
N TYR A 13 -11.58 -10.99 -4.46
CA TYR A 13 -11.28 -9.76 -5.21
C TYR A 13 -12.37 -8.70 -5.08
N ALA A 14 -13.64 -9.07 -5.16
CA ALA A 14 -14.75 -8.14 -4.99
C ALA A 14 -14.79 -7.50 -3.59
N SER A 15 -14.20 -8.15 -2.58
CA SER A 15 -14.09 -7.61 -1.22
C SER A 15 -12.86 -6.71 -1.01
N MET A 16 -11.93 -6.63 -1.97
CA MET A 16 -10.76 -5.74 -1.93
C MET A 16 -11.16 -4.32 -2.32
N THR A 17 -11.92 -3.65 -1.45
CA THR A 17 -12.29 -2.24 -1.63
C THR A 17 -11.27 -1.30 -0.98
N HIS A 18 -11.40 0.00 -1.24
CA HIS A 18 -10.59 1.02 -0.57
C HIS A 18 -10.62 0.84 0.96
N GLY A 19 -9.44 0.86 1.59
CA GLY A 19 -9.29 0.73 3.04
C GLY A 19 -9.32 -0.70 3.58
N VAL A 20 -9.57 -1.72 2.76
CA VAL A 20 -9.49 -3.12 3.20
C VAL A 20 -8.07 -3.65 3.01
N THR A 21 -7.43 -4.07 4.10
CA THR A 21 -6.09 -4.66 4.04
C THR A 21 -6.15 -6.17 3.83
N MET A 22 -5.06 -6.76 3.32
CA MET A 22 -4.93 -8.22 3.28
C MET A 22 -5.07 -8.86 4.66
N ARG A 23 -4.64 -8.17 5.72
CA ARG A 23 -4.85 -8.63 7.10
C ARG A 23 -6.34 -8.74 7.43
N ASP A 24 -7.13 -7.74 7.05
CA ASP A 24 -8.59 -7.76 7.27
C ASP A 24 -9.25 -8.89 6.49
N LEU A 25 -8.78 -9.17 5.26
CA LEU A 25 -9.29 -10.28 4.45
C LEU A 25 -8.96 -11.63 5.06
N CYS A 26 -7.72 -11.84 5.52
CA CYS A 26 -7.34 -13.08 6.21
C CYS A 26 -8.14 -13.30 7.51
N ALA A 27 -8.53 -12.22 8.20
CA ALA A 27 -9.32 -12.30 9.42
C ALA A 27 -10.81 -12.58 9.13
N ARG A 28 -11.36 -12.01 8.04
CA ARG A 28 -12.76 -12.19 7.64
C ARG A 28 -13.01 -13.51 6.90
N TYR A 29 -12.09 -13.86 6.02
CA TYR A 29 -12.13 -15.06 5.20
C TYR A 29 -11.02 -15.99 5.67
N ASN A 30 -11.38 -17.14 6.23
CA ASN A 30 -10.41 -18.18 6.59
C ASN A 30 -9.72 -18.73 5.33
N LEU A 31 -8.70 -18.04 4.81
CA LEU A 31 -8.05 -18.35 3.53
C LEU A 31 -7.49 -19.77 3.49
N THR A 32 -7.05 -20.29 4.65
CA THR A 32 -6.61 -21.67 4.81
C THR A 32 -7.70 -22.68 4.47
N GLN A 33 -8.95 -22.41 4.86
CA GLN A 33 -10.12 -23.24 4.54
C GLN A 33 -10.54 -23.10 3.08
N LEU A 34 -10.30 -21.94 2.46
CA LEU A 34 -10.57 -21.69 1.05
C LEU A 34 -9.49 -22.26 0.12
N HIS A 35 -8.39 -22.78 0.67
CA HIS A 35 -7.21 -23.26 -0.06
C HIS A 35 -6.60 -22.20 -0.99
N VAL A 36 -6.74 -20.93 -0.63
CA VAL A 36 -6.17 -19.79 -1.34
C VAL A 36 -4.86 -19.40 -0.66
N ASP A 37 -3.79 -19.34 -1.44
CA ASP A 37 -2.52 -18.75 -1.02
C ASP A 37 -2.59 -17.25 -1.23
N GLU A 38 -2.56 -16.48 -0.14
CA GLU A 38 -2.74 -15.04 -0.15
C GLU A 38 -1.67 -14.31 -0.97
N ARG A 39 -0.43 -14.83 -0.99
CA ARG A 39 0.66 -14.21 -1.75
C ARG A 39 0.46 -14.41 -3.23
N LYS A 40 0.11 -15.64 -3.63
CA LYS A 40 -0.17 -15.95 -5.04
C LYS A 40 -1.41 -15.21 -5.55
N LEU A 41 -2.45 -15.08 -4.71
CA LEU A 41 -3.65 -14.32 -5.03
C LEU A 41 -3.29 -12.86 -5.34
N VAL A 42 -2.58 -12.18 -4.42
CA VAL A 42 -2.20 -10.78 -4.63
C VAL A 42 -1.28 -10.62 -5.83
N GLN A 43 -0.27 -11.49 -5.97
CA GLN A 43 0.66 -11.42 -7.08
C GLN A 43 -0.05 -11.57 -8.43
N PHE A 44 -0.92 -12.57 -8.58
CA PHE A 44 -1.70 -12.77 -9.79
C PHE A 44 -2.63 -11.59 -10.05
N GLY A 45 -3.35 -11.12 -9.03
CA GLY A 45 -4.29 -10.01 -9.18
C GLY A 45 -3.62 -8.70 -9.60
N VAL A 46 -2.39 -8.44 -9.14
CA VAL A 46 -1.61 -7.27 -9.57
C VAL A 46 -1.09 -7.45 -11.00
N LEU A 47 -0.56 -8.63 -11.33
CA LEU A 47 -0.02 -8.92 -12.68
C LEU A 47 -1.09 -8.82 -13.77
N GLU A 48 -2.30 -9.33 -13.49
CA GLU A 48 -3.43 -9.31 -14.42
C GLU A 48 -4.26 -8.01 -14.34
N GLY A 49 -3.88 -7.05 -13.49
CA GLY A 49 -4.59 -5.77 -13.34
C GLY A 49 -5.98 -5.88 -12.71
N LEU A 50 -6.30 -6.99 -12.04
CA LEU A 50 -7.54 -7.16 -11.28
C LEU A 50 -7.57 -6.28 -10.02
N ILE A 51 -6.40 -6.06 -9.43
CA ILE A 51 -6.19 -5.18 -8.29
C ILE A 51 -4.96 -4.31 -8.53
N ARG A 52 -4.89 -3.20 -7.81
CA ARG A 52 -3.72 -2.31 -7.81
C ARG A 52 -3.21 -2.12 -6.39
N ARG A 53 -1.91 -1.90 -6.26
CA ARG A 53 -1.31 -1.46 -5.00
C ARG A 53 -1.72 0.01 -4.76
N VAL A 54 -2.07 0.34 -3.53
CA VAL A 54 -2.27 1.73 -3.11
C VAL A 54 -1.05 2.15 -2.31
N GLU A 55 -0.38 3.20 -2.73
CA GLU A 55 0.86 3.69 -2.14
C GLU A 55 0.68 5.13 -1.65
N ARG A 56 1.49 5.51 -0.67
CA ARG A 56 1.48 6.86 -0.08
C ARG A 56 2.58 7.69 -0.75
N PHE A 57 2.25 8.92 -1.12
CA PHE A 57 3.16 9.86 -1.76
C PHE A 57 3.19 11.15 -0.93
N PRO A 58 4.31 11.50 -0.31
CA PRO A 58 4.42 12.76 0.43
C PRO A 58 4.48 13.95 -0.53
N VAL A 59 3.73 15.00 -0.20
CA VAL A 59 3.66 16.25 -0.95
C VAL A 59 3.83 17.41 0.00
N LEU A 60 4.69 18.37 -0.37
CA LEU A 60 4.79 19.65 0.32
C LEU A 60 3.64 20.57 -0.11
N VAL A 61 2.86 21.05 0.86
CA VAL A 61 1.73 21.97 0.65
C VAL A 61 2.16 23.43 0.83
N THR A 62 3.12 23.67 1.71
CA THR A 62 3.59 25.02 2.04
C THR A 62 5.10 25.13 1.84
N GLU A 63 5.55 26.05 0.98
CA GLU A 63 6.97 26.25 0.65
C GLU A 63 7.77 26.96 1.76
N SER A 64 7.12 27.38 2.86
CA SER A 64 7.74 28.21 3.91
C SER A 64 8.69 27.45 4.83
N CYS A 65 8.71 26.12 4.76
CA CYS A 65 9.55 25.28 5.59
C CYS A 65 10.60 24.61 4.70
N GLN A 66 11.87 24.68 5.08
CA GLN A 66 12.96 24.01 4.37
C GLN A 66 13.52 22.89 5.24
N GLY A 67 12.96 21.70 5.08
CA GLY A 67 13.48 20.46 5.65
C GLY A 67 14.45 19.78 4.67
N PRO A 68 15.41 18.98 5.17
CA PRO A 68 16.38 18.27 4.30
C PRO A 68 15.72 17.27 3.36
N LEU A 69 14.50 16.81 3.66
CA LEU A 69 13.75 15.84 2.86
C LEU A 69 12.69 16.46 1.95
N HIS A 70 12.36 17.74 2.14
CA HIS A 70 11.35 18.45 1.36
C HIS A 70 11.60 18.45 -0.16
N PRO A 71 12.85 18.52 -0.66
CA PRO A 71 13.11 18.40 -2.09
C PRO A 71 12.62 17.09 -2.71
N HIS A 72 12.48 16.04 -1.89
CA HIS A 72 12.00 14.72 -2.33
C HIS A 72 10.47 14.55 -2.20
N PHE A 73 9.77 15.49 -1.54
CA PHE A 73 8.32 15.45 -1.31
C PHE A 73 7.56 16.13 -2.45
N SER A 74 7.80 15.65 -3.67
CA SER A 74 7.19 16.16 -4.91
C SER A 74 5.85 15.49 -5.26
N GLY A 75 5.45 14.43 -4.54
CA GLY A 75 4.29 13.61 -4.90
C GLY A 75 4.50 12.66 -6.08
N VAL A 76 5.73 12.58 -6.61
CA VAL A 76 6.12 11.66 -7.70
C VAL A 76 6.59 10.32 -7.15
N HIS A 77 7.35 10.33 -6.07
CA HIS A 77 7.93 9.14 -5.47
C HIS A 77 7.09 8.62 -4.30
N SER A 78 6.87 7.31 -4.27
CA SER A 78 6.18 6.67 -3.15
C SER A 78 7.08 6.61 -1.92
N VAL A 79 6.49 6.38 -0.74
CA VAL A 79 7.25 6.17 0.50
C VAL A 79 8.31 5.07 0.33
N ASP A 80 7.98 3.96 -0.34
CA ASP A 80 8.90 2.85 -0.52
C ASP A 80 10.09 3.21 -1.42
N GLU A 81 9.84 3.95 -2.51
CA GLU A 81 10.90 4.45 -3.38
C GLU A 81 11.84 5.40 -2.62
N LEU A 82 11.27 6.32 -1.85
CA LEU A 82 12.03 7.26 -1.03
C LEU A 82 12.87 6.53 0.04
N CYS A 83 12.34 5.47 0.65
CA CYS A 83 13.11 4.66 1.59
C CYS A 83 14.32 4.01 0.92
N CYS A 84 14.16 3.51 -0.30
CA CYS A 84 15.26 2.93 -1.08
C CYS A 84 16.32 3.98 -1.45
N VAL A 85 15.89 5.15 -1.90
CA VAL A 85 16.79 6.23 -2.35
C VAL A 85 17.53 6.88 -1.19
N LEU A 86 16.84 7.12 -0.06
CA LEU A 86 17.38 7.85 1.09
C LEU A 86 18.04 6.93 2.13
N GLY A 87 17.89 5.61 2.00
CA GLY A 87 18.39 4.65 2.99
C GLY A 87 17.69 4.74 4.35
N LEU A 88 16.46 5.27 4.38
CA LEU A 88 15.68 5.45 5.60
C LEU A 88 14.70 4.31 5.81
N LYS A 89 14.34 4.06 7.07
CA LYS A 89 13.23 3.16 7.40
C LYS A 89 11.90 3.86 7.13
N ALA A 90 10.94 3.11 6.58
CA ALA A 90 9.60 3.62 6.30
C ALA A 90 8.92 4.28 7.51
N GLN A 91 9.07 3.69 8.71
CA GLN A 91 8.51 4.26 9.94
C GLN A 91 9.04 5.67 10.22
N ASN A 92 10.33 5.90 10.05
CA ASN A 92 10.92 7.22 10.30
C ASN A 92 10.39 8.26 9.33
N LEU A 93 10.19 7.89 8.06
CA LEU A 93 9.68 8.79 7.04
C LEU A 93 8.19 9.11 7.27
N LEU A 94 7.39 8.12 7.66
CA LEU A 94 5.99 8.32 8.04
C LEU A 94 5.88 9.24 9.26
N ASP A 95 6.64 8.97 10.32
CA ASP A 95 6.65 9.79 11.55
C ASP A 95 7.10 11.24 11.29
N GLN A 96 8.02 11.45 10.34
CA GLN A 96 8.47 12.79 9.97
C GLN A 96 7.40 13.59 9.23
N VAL A 97 6.72 12.95 8.27
CA VAL A 97 5.62 13.60 7.53
C VAL A 97 4.44 13.88 8.47
N ASP A 98 4.11 12.97 9.39
CA ASP A 98 3.03 13.16 10.36
C ASP A 98 3.31 14.30 11.36
N ARG A 99 4.59 14.60 11.63
CA ARG A 99 5.00 15.72 12.50
C ARG A 99 5.03 17.07 11.79
N ASP A 100 5.17 17.07 10.47
CA ASP A 100 5.35 18.28 9.68
C ASP A 100 4.01 18.74 9.08
N PRO A 101 3.41 19.84 9.60
CA PRO A 101 2.14 20.34 9.11
C PRO A 101 2.21 20.89 7.68
N ALA A 102 3.41 21.15 7.14
CA ALA A 102 3.59 21.59 5.76
C ALA A 102 3.50 20.43 4.76
N THR A 103 3.46 19.18 5.21
CA THR A 103 3.48 17.99 4.37
C THR A 103 2.23 17.14 4.54
N VAL A 104 1.75 16.55 3.45
CA VAL A 104 0.59 15.66 3.45
C VAL A 104 0.84 14.44 2.59
N PHE A 105 0.18 13.33 2.92
CA PHE A 105 0.14 12.15 2.06
C PHE A 105 -1.03 12.21 1.09
N ILE A 106 -0.74 12.00 -0.19
CA ILE A 106 -1.74 11.61 -1.17
C ILE A 106 -1.63 10.10 -1.43
N TRP A 107 -2.77 9.47 -1.67
CA TRP A 107 -2.84 8.03 -1.96
C TRP A 107 -3.02 7.85 -3.46
N LYS A 108 -2.07 7.18 -4.11
CA LYS A 108 -2.18 6.81 -5.51
C LYS A 108 -2.19 5.31 -5.67
#